data_AF-A0A847I2M7-F1
#
_entry.id   AF-A0A847I2M7-F1
#
_cell.length_a   1.000
_cell.length_b   1.000
_cell.length_c   1.000
_cell.angle_alpha   90.00
_cell.angle_beta   90.00
_cell.angle_gamma   90.00
#
_symmetry.space_group_name_H-M   'P 1'
#
loop_
_entity.id
_entity.type
_entity.pdbx_description
1 polymer ?
#
loop_
_entity_poly.entity_id
_entity_poly.type
_entity_poly.pdbx_seq_one_letter_code
_entity_poly.pdbx_strand_id
1 'polypeptide(L)'
;MLLASYVLGERHRQHATGEPYESGIVSTGSARLRFPVKYYLVAVDFVIFDLEAAFLFAWAVAVRQVGWTGFIGAAVFIGVLLVGLVYLIRGGTLDWATRGGRGYA
;
A
#
# COMPACT_ATOMS: atom_id res chain seq x y z
N MET A 1 -16.99 -23.24 1.80
CA MET A 1 -17.83 -22.34 0.96
C MET A 1 -17.42 -22.40 -0.50
N LEU A 2 -16.17 -22.12 -0.89
CA LEU A 2 -15.73 -22.24 -2.30
C LEU A 2 -16.00 -23.63 -2.94
N LEU A 3 -15.75 -24.72 -2.20
CA LEU A 3 -15.97 -26.09 -2.71
C LEU A 3 -17.45 -26.40 -2.96
N ALA A 4 -18.33 -25.96 -2.05
CA ALA A 4 -19.77 -26.12 -2.19
C ALA A 4 -20.31 -25.29 -3.37
N SER A 5 -19.85 -24.03 -3.51
CA SER A 5 -20.21 -23.18 -4.66
C SER A 5 -19.71 -23.74 -5.99
N TYR A 6 -18.54 -24.39 -6.01
CA TYR A 6 -18.02 -24.99 -7.24
C TYR A 6 -18.81 -26.23 -7.70
N VAL A 7 -19.35 -27.01 -6.75
CA VAL A 7 -20.10 -28.25 -7.04
C VAL A 7 -21.58 -27.98 -7.29
N LEU A 8 -22.21 -27.07 -6.53
CA LEU A 8 -23.65 -26.77 -6.66
C LEU A 8 -23.93 -25.58 -7.60
N GLY A 9 -22.92 -24.80 -7.99
CA GLY A 9 -23.09 -23.61 -8.82
C GLY A 9 -23.37 -23.96 -10.29
N GLU A 10 -24.45 -23.39 -10.84
CA GLU A 10 -24.80 -23.53 -12.25
C GLU A 10 -23.78 -22.81 -13.16
N ARG A 11 -23.33 -23.49 -14.21
CA ARG A 11 -22.34 -22.95 -15.16
C ARG A 11 -23.01 -22.50 -16.44
N HIS A 12 -22.97 -21.20 -16.71
CA HIS A 12 -23.35 -20.64 -17.99
C HIS A 12 -22.14 -20.52 -18.92
N ARG A 13 -22.32 -20.89 -20.20
CA ARG A 13 -21.32 -20.73 -21.27
C ARG A 13 -21.94 -19.95 -22.42
N GLN A 14 -21.96 -18.63 -22.30
CA GLN A 14 -22.34 -17.73 -23.38
C GLN A 14 -21.07 -17.11 -23.97
N HIS A 15 -21.13 -16.61 -25.21
CA HIS A 15 -19.97 -16.05 -25.91
C HIS A 15 -19.24 -14.97 -25.10
N ALA A 16 -19.98 -14.11 -24.38
CA ALA A 16 -19.41 -13.02 -23.58
C ALA A 16 -18.99 -13.41 -22.15
N THR A 17 -19.25 -14.64 -21.69
CA THR A 17 -19.00 -15.03 -20.28
C THR A 17 -17.52 -14.94 -19.87
N GLY A 18 -16.59 -15.02 -20.82
CA GLY A 18 -15.15 -14.92 -20.59
C GLY A 18 -14.51 -13.60 -21.02
N GLU A 19 -15.29 -12.63 -21.50
CA GLU A 19 -14.76 -11.36 -22.01
C GLU A 19 -14.67 -10.31 -20.89
N PRO A 20 -13.64 -9.45 -20.87
CA PRO A 20 -13.56 -8.35 -19.93
C PRO A 20 -14.77 -7.43 -20.04
N TYR A 21 -15.34 -7.06 -18.90
CA TYR A 21 -16.45 -6.10 -18.87
C TYR A 21 -15.96 -4.73 -19.31
N GLU A 22 -16.56 -4.21 -20.38
CA GLU A 22 -16.25 -2.87 -20.88
C GLU A 22 -17.50 -2.06 -21.21
N SER A 23 -18.51 -2.13 -20.34
CA SER A 23 -19.79 -1.38 -20.48
C SER A 23 -20.47 -1.52 -21.85
N GLY A 24 -20.37 -2.70 -22.47
CA GLY A 24 -21.05 -3.04 -23.73
C GLY A 24 -20.23 -2.83 -25.01
N ILE A 25 -18.97 -2.39 -24.91
CA ILE A 25 -18.04 -2.35 -26.05
C ILE A 25 -17.09 -3.56 -26.02
N VAL A 26 -16.61 -3.96 -27.21
CA VAL A 26 -15.58 -5.00 -27.31
C VAL A 26 -14.28 -4.43 -26.74
N SER A 27 -13.62 -5.17 -25.86
CA SER A 27 -12.33 -4.75 -25.30
C SER A 27 -11.30 -4.61 -26.44
N THR A 28 -10.80 -3.38 -26.65
CA THR A 28 -9.81 -3.07 -27.68
C THR A 28 -8.62 -2.34 -27.07
N GLY A 29 -7.41 -2.73 -27.44
CA GLY A 29 -6.18 -2.05 -27.02
C GLY A 29 -5.26 -2.91 -26.14
N SER A 30 -4.24 -2.28 -25.59
CA SER A 30 -3.24 -2.91 -24.73
C SER A 30 -3.52 -2.59 -23.27
N ALA A 31 -3.58 -3.62 -22.41
CA ALA A 31 -3.76 -3.48 -20.96
C ALA A 31 -2.52 -2.92 -20.22
N ARG A 32 -1.55 -2.34 -20.94
CA ARG A 32 -0.34 -1.76 -20.33
C ARG A 32 -0.57 -0.30 -19.96
N LEU A 33 -1.08 -0.08 -18.74
CA LEU A 33 -1.15 1.24 -18.15
C LEU A 33 0.18 1.63 -17.49
N ARG A 34 0.56 2.91 -17.62
CA ARG A 34 1.66 3.48 -16.84
C ARG A 34 1.14 3.83 -15.46
N PHE A 35 1.49 3.02 -14.47
CA PHE A 35 1.15 3.32 -13.10
C PHE A 35 2.01 4.48 -12.58
N PRO A 36 1.41 5.46 -11.87
CA PRO A 36 2.15 6.49 -11.17
C PRO A 36 3.16 5.90 -10.18
N VAL A 37 4.37 6.45 -10.13
CA VAL A 37 5.44 6.04 -9.20
C VAL A 37 5.02 6.20 -7.72
N LYS A 38 4.03 7.06 -7.45
CA LYS A 38 3.48 7.30 -6.10
C LYS A 38 3.06 6.02 -5.37
N TYR A 39 2.50 5.03 -6.09
CA TYR A 39 2.11 3.75 -5.48
C TYR A 39 3.32 2.95 -4.97
N TYR A 40 4.45 3.02 -5.68
CA TYR A 40 5.68 2.37 -5.28
C TYR A 40 6.30 3.04 -4.05
N LEU A 41 6.32 4.38 -4.00
CA LEU A 41 6.86 5.12 -2.87
C LEU A 41 6.12 4.77 -1.58
N VAL A 42 4.78 4.78 -1.61
CA VAL A 42 3.95 4.39 -0.45
C VAL A 42 4.19 2.94 -0.04
N ALA A 43 4.40 2.03 -0.99
CA ALA A 43 4.70 0.63 -0.67
C ALA A 43 6.06 0.47 0.03
N VAL A 44 7.10 1.16 -0.44
CA VAL A 44 8.42 1.14 0.20
C VAL A 44 8.38 1.78 1.57
N ASP A 45 7.70 2.93 1.71
CA ASP A 45 7.53 3.61 2.99
C ASP A 45 6.80 2.73 4.00
N PHE A 46 5.76 2.00 3.56
CA PHE A 46 5.05 1.03 4.41
C PHE A 46 5.97 -0.08 4.92
N VAL A 47 6.81 -0.67 4.06
CA VAL A 47 7.73 -1.74 4.46
C VAL A 47 8.77 -1.25 5.46
N ILE A 48 9.32 -0.05 5.24
CA ILE A 48 10.30 0.55 6.17
C ILE A 48 9.64 0.84 7.52
N PHE A 49 8.45 1.45 7.51
CA PHE A 49 7.71 1.75 8.74
C PHE A 49 7.31 0.49 9.52
N ASP A 50 6.91 -0.58 8.84
CA ASP A 50 6.59 -1.87 9.48
C ASP A 50 7.83 -2.48 10.15
N LEU A 51 9.00 -2.39 9.51
CA LEU A 51 10.27 -2.82 10.07
C LEU A 51 10.68 -1.99 11.30
N GLU A 52 10.46 -0.68 11.26
CA GLU A 52 10.68 0.21 12.41
C GLU A 52 9.75 -0.12 13.58
N ALA A 53 8.48 -0.42 13.30
CA ALA A 53 7.52 -0.88 14.31
C ALA A 53 7.93 -2.22 14.93
N ALA A 54 8.46 -3.15 14.13
CA ALA A 54 8.98 -4.42 14.62
C ALA A 54 10.14 -4.23 15.61
N PHE A 55 11.06 -3.28 15.34
CA PHE A 55 12.12 -2.94 16.29
C PHE A 55 11.59 -2.34 17.59
N LEU A 56 10.61 -1.43 17.51
CA LEU A 56 9.96 -0.88 18.69
C LEU A 56 9.24 -1.96 19.51
N PHE A 57 8.60 -2.92 18.85
CA PHE A 57 7.96 -4.03 19.53
C PHE A 57 8.98 -4.92 20.26
N ALA A 58 10.09 -5.27 19.60
CA ALA A 58 11.16 -6.04 20.22
C ALA A 58 11.73 -5.33 21.46
N TRP A 59 11.97 -4.01 21.37
CA TRP A 59 12.36 -3.20 22.51
C TRP A 59 11.29 -3.16 23.61
N ALA A 60 10.02 -2.99 23.26
CA ALA A 60 8.91 -2.90 24.20
C ALA A 60 8.77 -4.19 25.06
N VAL A 61 8.97 -5.36 24.45
CA VAL A 61 8.98 -6.64 25.18
C VAL A 61 10.14 -6.73 26.17
N ALA A 62 11.30 -6.18 25.82
CA ALA A 62 12.51 -6.24 26.64
C ALA A 62 12.70 -5.04 27.59
N VAL A 63 11.79 -4.05 27.60
CA VAL A 63 12.00 -2.71 28.20
C VAL A 63 12.50 -2.74 29.65
N ARG A 64 12.01 -3.69 30.47
CA ARG A 64 12.42 -3.85 31.87
C ARG A 64 13.86 -4.36 32.03
N GLN A 65 14.36 -5.12 31.07
CA GLN A 65 15.71 -5.72 31.10
C GLN A 65 16.76 -4.72 30.64
N VAL A 66 16.43 -3.89 29.64
CA VAL A 66 17.36 -2.91 29.07
C VAL A 66 17.44 -1.62 29.90
N GLY A 67 16.42 -1.31 30.69
CA GLY A 67 16.40 -0.15 31.59
C GLY A 67 16.58 1.20 30.88
N TRP A 68 17.25 2.15 31.54
CA TRP A 68 17.40 3.52 31.06
C TRP A 68 18.20 3.66 29.76
N THR A 69 19.21 2.82 29.54
CA THR A 69 20.01 2.87 28.30
C THR A 69 19.17 2.47 27.09
N GLY A 70 18.37 1.40 27.21
CA GLY A 70 17.43 1.01 26.16
C GLY A 70 16.33 2.04 25.96
N PHE A 71 15.84 2.68 27.02
CA PHE A 71 14.85 3.75 26.91
C PHE A 71 15.37 4.96 26.11
N ILE A 72 16.59 5.43 26.41
CA ILE A 72 17.21 6.53 25.65
C ILE A 72 17.42 6.12 24.19
N GLY A 73 17.89 4.88 23.95
CA GLY A 73 18.04 4.35 22.59
C GLY A 73 16.72 4.35 21.80
N ALA A 74 15.64 3.87 22.41
CA ALA A 74 14.32 3.87 21.80
C ALA A 74 13.76 5.28 21.60
N ALA A 75 14.01 6.21 22.53
CA ALA A 75 13.60 7.61 22.38
C ALA A 75 14.30 8.29 21.20
N VAL A 76 15.61 8.07 21.03
CA VAL A 76 16.35 8.56 19.86
C VAL A 76 15.84 7.92 18.59
N PHE A 77 15.60 6.60 18.59
CA PHE A 77 15.06 5.88 17.45
C PHE A 77 13.72 6.48 17.01
N ILE A 78 12.77 6.64 17.93
CA ILE A 78 11.47 7.29 17.68
C ILE A 78 11.67 8.72 17.16
N GLY A 79 12.63 9.47 17.69
CA GLY A 79 12.98 10.80 17.18
C GLY A 79 13.38 10.78 15.70
N VAL A 80 14.17 9.79 15.27
CA VAL A 80 14.53 9.61 13.85
C VAL A 80 13.31 9.25 13.01
N LEU A 81 12.42 8.38 13.50
CA LEU A 81 11.16 8.04 12.82
C LEU A 81 10.30 9.28 12.58
N LEU A 82 10.16 10.13 13.59
CA LEU A 82 9.39 11.37 13.50
C LEU A 82 9.99 12.33 12.46
N VAL A 83 11.32 12.43 12.38
CA VAL A 83 11.98 13.25 11.36
C VAL A 83 11.70 12.70 9.96
N GLY A 84 11.81 11.39 9.76
CA GLY A 84 11.48 10.74 8.49
C GLY A 84 10.02 10.95 8.08
N LEU A 85 9.09 10.79 9.02
CA LEU A 85 7.66 11.03 8.81
C LEU A 85 7.36 12.49 8.44
N VAL A 86 7.95 13.44 9.16
CA VAL A 86 7.79 14.88 8.86
C VAL A 86 8.35 15.22 7.49
N TYR A 87 9.47 14.61 7.10
CA TYR A 87 10.05 14.76 5.76
C TYR A 87 9.10 14.25 4.68
N LEU A 88 8.54 13.05 4.86
CA LEU A 88 7.57 12.45 3.92
C LEU A 88 6.30 13.30 3.76
N ILE A 89 5.74 13.78 4.87
CA ILE A 89 4.56 14.65 4.84
C ILE A 89 4.87 15.96 4.09
N ARG A 90 6.05 16.55 4.31
CA ARG A 90 6.47 17.76 3.58
C ARG A 90 6.79 17.51 2.10
N GLY A 91 7.20 16.30 1.74
CA GLY A 91 7.49 15.90 0.37
C GLY A 91 6.25 15.74 -0.53
N GLY A 92 5.04 15.78 0.04
CA GLY A 92 3.81 15.62 -0.73
C GLY A 92 3.61 14.22 -1.31
N THR A 93 4.34 13.22 -0.79
CA THR A 93 4.21 11.80 -1.21
C THR A 93 2.81 11.26 -0.91
N LEU A 94 2.16 11.83 0.11
CA LEU A 94 0.80 11.51 0.56
C LEU A 94 -0.29 12.32 -0.15
N ASP A 95 0.08 13.29 -1.00
CA ASP A 95 -0.90 14.09 -1.74
C ASP A 95 -1.41 13.35 -2.98
N TRP A 96 -2.65 12.87 -2.87
CA TRP A 96 -3.40 12.20 -3.92
C TRP A 96 -4.21 13.15 -4.80
N ALA A 97 -4.20 14.45 -4.50
CA ALA A 97 -4.91 15.44 -5.29
C ALA A 97 -4.30 15.53 -6.70
N THR A 98 -4.97 14.88 -7.64
CA THR A 98 -4.79 15.11 -9.06
C THR A 98 -5.01 16.60 -9.31
N ARG A 99 -3.95 17.37 -9.58
CA ARG A 99 -4.14 18.61 -10.34
C ARG A 99 -4.71 18.16 -11.67
N GLY A 100 -6.03 18.22 -11.80
CA GLY A 100 -6.71 18.00 -13.07
C GLY A 100 -5.98 18.82 -14.11
N GLY A 101 -5.39 18.13 -15.08
CA GLY A 101 -4.74 18.78 -16.21
C GLY A 101 -5.77 19.69 -16.86
N ARG A 102 -5.51 21.00 -16.83
CA ARG A 102 -6.08 21.89 -17.83
C ARG A 102 -5.47 21.50 -19.18
N GLY A 103 -6.34 21.27 -20.17
CA GLY A 103 -6.00 20.90 -21.55
C GLY A 103 -6.10 19.38 -21.77
N TYR A 104 -6.95 18.87 -22.65
CA TYR A 104 -7.20 19.33 -24.02
C TYR A 104 -8.69 19.25 -24.41
N ALA A 105 -9.11 20.27 -25.18
CA ALA A 105 -10.29 20.38 -26.06
C ALA A 105 -11.69 20.24 -25.43
#